data_AF-A0A4W5KYX5-F1
#
_entry.id   AF-A0A4W5KYX5-F1
#
_cell.length_a   1.000
_cell.length_b   1.000
_cell.length_c   1.000
_cell.angle_alpha   90.00
_cell.angle_beta   90.00
_cell.angle_gamma   90.00
#
_symmetry.space_group_name_H-M   'P 1'
#
loop_
_entity.id
_entity.type
_entity.pdbx_description
1 polymer ?
#
loop_
_entity_poly.entity_id
_entity_poly.type
_entity_poly.pdbx_seq_one_letter_code
_entity_poly.pdbx_strand_id
1 'polypeptide(L)'
;INSCSDCIRSGAYCMWCKQLNFTKPGEQKAARCDTWAQLVERGCMEEDIISPQNILTVTKNNALSTNAFVKDEPVQLRPQEVNLKLRPGFGSFVDKTEQFCQPAFGYRHVLSMTANDADFKREVDKQRISGNLDSPEGTLDAIMQAAVCGDRIGWRNSSTRLIVLTTDDGFHMAGDGKLAGILEPNDERCYMDNQLYTKSNDMDYPSVGQVASQLEKNNIQPIFAVTKNMENVYRVSRLFLSFNLSFFFSSSVFLLL
;
A
#
# COMPACT_ATOMS: atom_id res chain seq x y z
N ILE A 1 8.62 17.22 -18.19
CA ILE A 1 8.57 15.81 -18.65
C ILE A 1 9.35 15.69 -19.96
N ASN A 2 10.52 15.05 -19.93
CA ASN A 2 11.43 15.00 -21.10
C ASN A 2 11.62 13.59 -21.66
N SER A 3 11.16 12.55 -20.96
CA SER A 3 11.26 11.15 -21.36
C SER A 3 9.96 10.37 -21.09
N CYS A 4 9.84 9.19 -21.71
CA CYS A 4 8.78 8.24 -21.39
C CYS A 4 8.80 7.83 -19.91
N SER A 5 9.99 7.63 -19.33
CA SER A 5 10.11 7.26 -17.91
C SER A 5 9.59 8.38 -17.00
N ASP A 6 9.93 9.64 -17.31
CA ASP A 6 9.44 10.80 -16.56
C ASP A 6 7.91 10.86 -16.63
N CYS A 7 7.35 10.62 -17.81
CA CYS A 7 5.91 10.63 -18.04
C CYS A 7 5.18 9.58 -17.22
N ILE A 8 5.62 8.31 -17.26
CA ILE A 8 4.96 7.25 -16.52
C ILE A 8 5.02 7.52 -15.01
N ARG A 9 6.12 8.08 -14.51
CA ARG A 9 6.25 8.46 -13.09
C ARG A 9 5.41 9.69 -12.71
N SER A 10 5.00 10.50 -13.68
CA SER A 10 4.25 11.74 -13.43
C SER A 10 2.82 11.47 -12.96
N GLY A 11 2.24 10.31 -13.26
CA GLY A 11 0.90 9.97 -12.79
C GLY A 11 0.36 8.63 -13.30
N ALA A 12 -0.56 8.04 -12.56
CA ALA A 12 -1.20 6.76 -12.88
C ALA A 12 -1.91 6.75 -14.25
N TYR A 13 -2.42 7.92 -14.69
CA TYR A 13 -3.11 8.10 -15.96
C TYR A 13 -2.21 8.66 -17.08
N CYS A 14 -0.96 8.99 -16.78
CA CYS A 14 -0.02 9.57 -17.75
C CYS A 14 0.55 8.48 -18.66
N MET A 15 0.31 8.59 -19.96
CA MET A 15 0.74 7.66 -20.99
C MET A 15 1.66 8.39 -21.97
N TRP A 16 2.51 7.64 -22.67
CA TRP A 16 3.51 8.23 -23.58
C TRP A 16 3.31 7.79 -25.02
N CYS A 17 3.18 8.74 -25.95
CA CYS A 17 3.13 8.46 -27.39
C CYS A 17 4.54 8.32 -27.99
N LYS A 18 4.90 7.11 -28.46
CA LYS A 18 6.21 6.81 -29.09
C LYS A 18 6.26 7.11 -30.59
N GLN A 19 5.13 7.43 -31.22
CA GLN A 19 5.01 7.65 -32.67
C GLN A 19 5.94 8.77 -33.17
N LEU A 20 6.72 8.54 -34.23
CA LEU A 20 7.78 9.45 -34.67
C LEU A 20 7.27 10.87 -35.01
N ASN A 21 6.18 10.99 -35.77
CA ASN A 21 5.64 12.27 -36.28
C ASN A 21 4.49 12.86 -35.44
N PHE A 22 4.40 12.51 -34.15
CA PHE A 22 3.31 12.97 -33.29
C PHE A 22 3.40 14.46 -32.89
N THR A 23 4.62 14.96 -32.62
CA THR A 23 4.84 16.35 -32.19
C THR A 23 5.03 17.29 -33.39
N LYS A 24 4.39 18.45 -33.38
CA LYS A 24 4.54 19.47 -34.44
C LYS A 24 5.88 20.22 -34.31
N PRO A 25 6.40 20.82 -35.40
CA PRO A 25 7.57 21.69 -35.33
C PRO A 25 7.38 22.80 -34.28
N GLY A 26 8.31 22.93 -33.35
CA GLY A 26 8.26 23.90 -32.24
C GLY A 26 7.53 23.41 -30.97
N GLU A 27 6.92 22.22 -31.00
CA GLU A 27 6.24 21.65 -29.83
C GLU A 27 7.22 20.94 -28.88
N GLN A 28 6.97 21.05 -27.57
CA GLN A 28 7.83 20.44 -26.56
C GLN A 28 7.66 18.92 -26.51
N LYS A 29 8.73 18.19 -26.15
CA LYS A 29 8.68 16.72 -25.93
C LYS A 29 7.65 16.32 -24.88
N ALA A 30 7.34 17.20 -23.93
CA ALA A 30 6.31 17.00 -22.92
C ALA A 30 4.93 16.72 -23.51
N ALA A 31 4.62 17.21 -24.72
CA ALA A 31 3.34 16.98 -25.39
C ALA A 31 3.07 15.49 -25.70
N ARG A 32 4.11 14.65 -25.69
CA ARG A 32 3.98 13.18 -25.84
C ARG A 32 3.43 12.49 -24.60
N CYS A 33 3.37 13.20 -23.47
CA CYS A 33 2.85 12.68 -22.22
C CYS A 33 1.46 13.24 -21.95
N ASP A 34 0.44 12.38 -22.01
CA ASP A 34 -0.94 12.76 -21.71
C ASP A 34 -1.79 11.53 -21.38
N THR A 35 -3.09 11.73 -21.13
CA THR A 35 -4.08 10.65 -20.99
C THR A 35 -4.33 9.94 -22.32
N TRP A 36 -4.80 8.69 -22.25
CA TRP A 36 -5.18 7.91 -23.45
C TRP A 36 -6.07 8.70 -24.40
N ALA A 37 -7.15 9.29 -23.88
CA ALA A 37 -8.14 10.02 -24.66
C ALA A 37 -7.52 11.20 -25.42
N GLN A 38 -6.68 12.00 -24.74
CA GLN A 38 -6.00 13.15 -25.35
C GLN A 38 -4.97 12.72 -26.41
N LEU A 39 -4.23 11.64 -26.16
CA LEU A 39 -3.26 11.13 -27.14
C LEU A 39 -3.95 10.62 -28.41
N VAL A 40 -5.05 9.87 -28.26
CA VAL A 40 -5.85 9.38 -29.39
C VAL A 40 -6.51 10.53 -30.15
N GLU A 41 -7.09 11.50 -29.44
CA GLU A 41 -7.69 12.70 -30.04
C GLU A 41 -6.67 13.51 -30.85
N ARG A 42 -5.42 13.55 -30.38
CA ARG A 42 -4.29 14.18 -31.08
C ARG A 42 -3.71 13.32 -32.21
N GLY A 43 -4.24 12.12 -32.45
CA GLY A 43 -3.86 11.24 -33.55
C GLY A 43 -2.68 10.31 -33.27
N CYS A 44 -2.37 10.04 -32.00
CA CYS A 44 -1.46 8.94 -31.66
C CYS A 44 -2.16 7.59 -31.92
N MET A 45 -1.50 6.69 -32.65
CA MET A 45 -2.00 5.32 -32.85
C MET A 45 -1.99 4.56 -31.51
N GLU A 46 -3.01 3.74 -31.26
CA GLU A 46 -3.16 3.04 -29.97
C GLU A 46 -1.96 2.12 -29.66
N GLU A 47 -1.42 1.45 -30.67
CA GLU A 47 -0.21 0.61 -30.58
C GLU A 47 1.07 1.40 -30.27
N ASP A 48 1.03 2.71 -30.48
CA ASP A 48 2.11 3.65 -30.17
C ASP A 48 1.96 4.32 -28.81
N ILE A 49 0.89 4.02 -28.06
CA ILE A 49 0.71 4.51 -26.69
C ILE A 49 1.35 3.53 -25.70
N ILE A 50 2.34 4.01 -24.96
CA ILE A 50 3.01 3.27 -23.90
C ILE A 50 2.31 3.56 -22.57
N SER A 51 1.77 2.51 -21.95
CA SER A 51 1.17 2.55 -20.61
C SER A 51 1.43 1.24 -19.87
N PRO A 52 2.54 1.13 -19.11
CA PRO A 52 2.83 -0.07 -18.32
C PRO A 52 1.70 -0.32 -17.31
N GLN A 53 1.26 -1.58 -17.21
CA GLN A 53 0.21 -1.98 -16.27
C GLN A 53 0.81 -2.57 -15.00
N ASN A 54 0.04 -2.55 -13.91
CA ASN A 54 0.34 -3.34 -12.72
C ASN A 54 0.24 -4.83 -13.09
N ILE A 55 1.26 -5.62 -12.75
CA ILE A 55 1.30 -7.05 -13.03
C ILE A 55 1.41 -7.79 -11.71
N LEU A 56 0.44 -8.66 -11.42
CA LEU A 56 0.49 -9.65 -10.35
C LEU A 56 0.83 -11.00 -10.97
N THR A 57 2.01 -11.54 -10.66
CA THR A 57 2.42 -12.89 -11.04
C THR A 57 2.38 -13.78 -9.81
N VAL A 58 1.66 -14.88 -9.87
CA VAL A 58 1.62 -15.84 -8.77
C VAL A 58 2.72 -16.89 -8.99
N THR A 59 3.75 -16.92 -8.14
CA THR A 59 4.89 -17.85 -8.26
C THR A 59 4.68 -19.14 -7.47
N LYS A 60 3.84 -19.13 -6.43
CA LYS A 60 3.46 -20.33 -5.67
C LYS A 60 2.00 -20.26 -5.22
N ASN A 61 1.19 -21.24 -5.62
CA ASN A 61 -0.26 -21.29 -5.37
C ASN A 61 -0.77 -22.70 -5.04
N ASN A 62 -0.13 -23.34 -4.06
CA ASN A 62 -0.55 -24.64 -3.55
C ASN A 62 -1.99 -24.55 -3.03
N ALA A 63 -2.78 -25.60 -3.26
CA ALA A 63 -4.13 -25.69 -2.74
C ALA A 63 -4.12 -25.69 -1.21
N LEU A 64 -5.20 -25.19 -0.60
CA LEU A 64 -5.39 -25.27 0.83
C LEU A 64 -5.47 -26.74 1.27
N SER A 65 -4.84 -27.08 2.38
CA SER A 65 -4.91 -28.43 2.92
C SER A 65 -6.32 -28.76 3.37
N THR A 66 -6.84 -29.89 2.90
CA THR A 66 -8.21 -30.36 3.21
C THR A 66 -8.27 -31.22 4.46
N ASN A 67 -7.14 -31.79 4.89
CA ASN A 67 -7.07 -32.73 6.02
C ASN A 67 -5.94 -32.34 6.98
N ALA A 68 -6.26 -32.17 8.26
CA ALA A 68 -5.30 -31.86 9.33
C ALA A 68 -4.39 -33.05 9.72
N PHE A 69 -4.54 -34.22 9.08
CA PHE A 69 -3.89 -35.48 9.45
C PHE A 69 -2.80 -35.95 8.48
N VAL A 70 -2.44 -35.16 7.47
CA VAL A 70 -1.31 -35.46 6.59
C VAL A 70 -0.02 -35.00 7.30
N LYS A 71 1.04 -35.81 7.26
CA LYS A 71 2.34 -35.52 7.89
C LYS A 71 3.06 -34.26 7.35
N ASP A 72 2.54 -33.65 6.30
CA ASP A 72 3.07 -32.42 5.72
C ASP A 72 2.47 -31.19 6.38
N GLU A 73 3.27 -30.10 6.45
CA GLU A 73 2.82 -28.80 6.96
C GLU A 73 1.54 -28.34 6.24
N PRO A 74 0.45 -28.05 6.98
CA PRO A 74 -0.83 -27.70 6.37
C PRO A 74 -0.75 -26.34 5.66
N VAL A 75 -1.14 -26.30 4.39
CA VAL A 75 -1.24 -25.08 3.59
C VAL A 75 -2.53 -24.36 3.98
N GLN A 76 -2.42 -23.29 4.77
CA GLN A 76 -3.58 -22.52 5.26
C GLN A 76 -3.86 -21.25 4.45
N LEU A 77 -2.93 -20.84 3.57
CA LEU A 77 -3.02 -19.62 2.78
C LEU A 77 -2.63 -19.89 1.34
N ARG A 78 -3.30 -19.23 0.40
CA ARG A 78 -2.94 -19.22 -1.02
C ARG A 78 -3.28 -17.86 -1.65
N PRO A 79 -2.50 -17.37 -2.63
CA PRO A 79 -1.21 -17.91 -3.04
C PRO A 79 -0.15 -17.73 -1.94
N GLN A 80 0.87 -18.59 -1.92
CA GLN A 80 1.96 -18.52 -0.93
C GLN A 80 3.07 -17.57 -1.38
N GLU A 81 3.18 -17.32 -2.68
CA GLU A 81 4.20 -16.43 -3.22
C GLU A 81 3.66 -15.72 -4.45
N VAL A 82 3.85 -14.41 -4.46
CA VAL A 82 3.48 -13.51 -5.55
C VAL A 82 4.64 -12.58 -5.87
N ASN A 83 4.83 -12.30 -7.14
CA ASN A 83 5.69 -11.25 -7.66
C ASN A 83 4.79 -10.16 -8.24
N LEU A 84 4.80 -9.00 -7.59
CA LEU A 84 4.05 -7.82 -8.03
C LEU A 84 5.03 -6.85 -8.70
N LYS A 85 4.70 -6.46 -9.94
CA LYS A 85 5.36 -5.38 -10.66
C LYS A 85 4.36 -4.23 -10.80
N LEU A 86 4.51 -3.23 -9.96
CA LEU A 86 3.61 -2.08 -9.93
C LEU A 86 4.12 -0.99 -10.88
N ARG A 87 3.19 -0.29 -11.52
CA ARG A 87 3.45 0.88 -12.36
C ARG A 87 3.82 2.07 -11.45
N PRO A 88 4.98 2.70 -11.66
CA PRO A 88 5.33 3.96 -11.00
C PRO A 88 4.33 5.06 -11.40
N GLY A 89 4.00 6.00 -10.52
CA GLY A 89 3.05 7.10 -10.85
C GLY A 89 1.81 7.15 -9.96
N PHE A 90 1.69 6.24 -9.01
CA PHE A 90 1.39 6.66 -7.66
C PHE A 90 2.65 7.43 -7.18
N GLY A 91 2.66 8.77 -7.32
CA GLY A 91 3.66 9.73 -6.82
C GLY A 91 5.07 9.70 -7.41
N SER A 92 5.40 10.66 -8.29
CA SER A 92 6.33 11.76 -7.96
C SER A 92 6.89 12.56 -9.16
N PHE A 93 6.78 13.90 -8.99
CA PHE A 93 7.64 15.01 -9.41
C PHE A 93 7.93 15.27 -10.90
N VAL A 94 7.25 16.29 -11.50
CA VAL A 94 7.84 17.57 -12.01
C VAL A 94 6.72 18.62 -12.18
N ASP A 95 6.66 19.54 -11.22
CA ASP A 95 6.30 20.99 -11.20
C ASP A 95 5.25 21.65 -12.15
N LYS A 96 4.36 22.43 -11.49
CA LYS A 96 3.52 23.60 -11.92
C LYS A 96 2.06 23.53 -12.35
N THR A 97 1.36 22.40 -12.28
CA THR A 97 -0.12 22.42 -12.16
C THR A 97 -0.54 21.25 -11.29
N GLU A 98 -0.97 21.57 -10.07
CA GLU A 98 -1.57 20.69 -9.04
C GLU A 98 -1.33 19.19 -9.23
N GLN A 99 -0.28 18.70 -8.55
CA GLN A 99 -0.17 17.28 -8.28
C GLN A 99 -1.44 16.83 -7.56
N PHE A 100 -2.18 15.98 -8.24
CA PHE A 100 -3.41 15.36 -7.76
C PHE A 100 -3.12 14.26 -6.72
N CYS A 101 -2.23 14.54 -5.75
CA CYS A 101 -2.17 13.76 -4.52
C CYS A 101 -3.49 13.96 -3.78
N GLN A 102 -3.99 12.90 -3.16
CA GLN A 102 -5.00 13.13 -2.13
C GLN A 102 -4.33 13.81 -0.92
N PRO A 103 -5.07 14.63 -0.16
CA PRO A 103 -4.57 15.20 1.08
C PRO A 103 -4.06 14.10 2.02
N ALA A 104 -3.02 14.40 2.79
CA ALA A 104 -2.51 13.50 3.83
C ALA A 104 -3.64 13.07 4.78
N PHE A 105 -3.65 11.78 5.11
CA PHE A 105 -4.58 11.18 6.07
C PHE A 105 -3.81 10.13 6.87
N GLY A 106 -4.21 9.89 8.12
CA GLY A 106 -3.52 8.91 8.97
C GLY A 106 -3.79 7.47 8.53
N TYR A 107 -5.06 7.05 8.54
CA TYR A 107 -5.46 5.72 8.08
C TYR A 107 -6.85 5.76 7.44
N ARG A 108 -7.02 5.02 6.34
CA ARG A 108 -8.31 4.82 5.66
C ARG A 108 -8.58 3.34 5.41
N HIS A 109 -9.72 2.86 5.89
CA HIS A 109 -10.24 1.53 5.62
C HIS A 109 -11.09 1.52 4.36
N VAL A 110 -10.49 1.14 3.22
CA VAL A 110 -11.13 1.23 1.90
C VAL A 110 -12.16 0.13 1.66
N LEU A 111 -11.86 -1.11 2.06
CA LEU A 111 -12.67 -2.28 1.72
C LEU A 111 -12.70 -3.25 2.89
N SER A 112 -13.91 -3.51 3.40
CA SER A 112 -14.15 -4.55 4.40
C SER A 112 -13.94 -5.95 3.81
N MET A 113 -13.60 -6.93 4.65
CA MET A 113 -13.31 -8.27 4.16
C MET A 113 -14.48 -8.86 3.36
N THR A 114 -14.18 -9.26 2.13
CA THR A 114 -15.11 -9.83 1.16
C THR A 114 -14.48 -11.05 0.50
N ALA A 115 -15.33 -11.98 0.03
CA ALA A 115 -14.88 -13.13 -0.77
C ALA A 115 -14.74 -12.79 -2.27
N ASN A 116 -15.19 -11.60 -2.69
CA ASN A 116 -15.18 -11.16 -4.08
C ASN A 116 -13.86 -10.45 -4.43
N ASP A 117 -13.03 -11.11 -5.22
CA ASP A 117 -11.74 -10.59 -5.70
C ASP A 117 -11.90 -9.42 -6.69
N ALA A 118 -13.01 -9.36 -7.42
CA ALA A 118 -13.28 -8.24 -8.32
C ALA A 118 -13.51 -6.93 -7.57
N ASP A 119 -14.10 -6.98 -6.36
CA ASP A 119 -14.26 -5.80 -5.51
C ASP A 119 -12.89 -5.28 -5.04
N PHE A 120 -11.99 -6.18 -4.64
CA PHE A 120 -10.62 -5.82 -4.27
C PHE A 120 -9.89 -5.12 -5.41
N LYS A 121 -9.90 -5.73 -6.61
CA LYS A 121 -9.24 -5.14 -7.79
C LYS A 121 -9.80 -3.75 -8.10
N ARG A 122 -11.12 -3.62 -8.11
CA ARG A 122 -11.80 -2.35 -8.38
C ARG A 122 -11.45 -1.27 -7.36
N GLU A 123 -11.45 -1.58 -6.07
CA GLU A 123 -11.15 -0.57 -5.05
C GLU A 123 -9.67 -0.20 -5.04
N VAL A 124 -8.75 -1.13 -5.30
CA VAL A 124 -7.31 -0.83 -5.47
C VAL A 124 -7.07 0.09 -6.66
N ASP A 125 -7.71 -0.18 -7.81
CA ASP A 125 -7.55 0.63 -9.03
C ASP A 125 -8.03 2.08 -8.85
N LYS A 126 -8.92 2.36 -7.88
CA LYS A 126 -9.41 3.71 -7.56
C LYS A 126 -8.50 4.51 -6.65
N GLN A 127 -7.55 3.88 -5.96
CA GLN A 127 -6.75 4.60 -4.97
C GLN A 127 -5.89 5.67 -5.66
N ARG A 128 -5.50 6.69 -4.90
CA ARG A 128 -4.57 7.74 -5.35
C ARG A 128 -3.44 7.86 -4.34
N ILE A 129 -2.28 8.33 -4.78
CA ILE A 129 -1.20 8.50 -3.83
C ILE A 129 -1.48 9.69 -2.91
N SER A 130 -1.06 9.54 -1.66
CA SER A 130 -0.88 10.64 -0.72
C SER A 130 0.61 10.90 -0.54
N GLY A 131 0.97 12.02 0.07
CA GLY A 131 2.33 12.26 0.52
C GLY A 131 2.35 13.03 1.83
N ASN A 132 3.41 12.82 2.60
CA ASN A 132 3.79 13.56 3.80
C ASN A 132 5.16 14.23 3.59
N LEU A 133 5.65 14.90 4.63
CA LEU A 133 6.88 15.70 4.59
C LEU A 133 8.12 14.89 4.97
N ASP A 134 7.93 13.80 5.69
CA ASP A 134 8.96 13.01 6.37
C ASP A 134 8.87 11.52 6.01
N SER A 135 9.95 10.79 6.31
CA SER A 135 10.17 9.41 5.85
C SER A 135 9.51 8.31 6.69
N PRO A 136 9.43 8.40 8.04
CA PRO A 136 8.69 7.38 8.79
C PRO A 136 7.18 7.54 8.61
N GLU A 137 6.48 6.45 8.34
CA GLU A 137 5.05 6.49 8.09
C GLU A 137 4.22 6.25 9.37
N GLY A 138 2.96 6.67 9.36
CA GLY A 138 1.98 6.44 10.44
C GLY A 138 1.47 4.99 10.55
N THR A 139 2.29 4.01 10.16
CA THR A 139 1.91 2.61 9.99
C THR A 139 1.32 1.98 11.24
N LEU A 140 1.85 2.30 12.43
CA LEU A 140 1.40 1.67 13.66
C LEU A 140 -0.04 2.09 14.04
N ASP A 141 -0.47 3.30 13.69
CA ASP A 141 -1.87 3.72 13.85
C ASP A 141 -2.81 2.87 12.99
N ALA A 142 -2.43 2.63 11.73
CA ALA A 142 -3.21 1.79 10.82
C ALA A 142 -3.36 0.37 11.35
N ILE A 143 -2.28 -0.24 11.85
CA ILE A 143 -2.31 -1.58 12.45
C ILE A 143 -3.20 -1.58 13.70
N MET A 144 -3.06 -0.57 14.56
CA MET A 144 -3.87 -0.45 15.78
C MET A 144 -5.36 -0.40 15.44
N GLN A 145 -5.76 0.52 14.55
CA GLN A 145 -7.15 0.66 14.13
C GLN A 145 -7.69 -0.60 13.44
N ALA A 146 -6.90 -1.25 12.58
CA ALA A 146 -7.29 -2.51 11.95
C ALA A 146 -7.45 -3.67 12.96
N ALA A 147 -6.70 -3.65 14.06
CA ALA A 147 -6.81 -4.65 15.11
C ALA A 147 -8.06 -4.43 15.98
N VAL A 148 -8.33 -3.19 16.40
CA VAL A 148 -9.38 -2.88 17.39
C VAL A 148 -10.75 -2.59 16.76
N CYS A 149 -10.81 -2.17 15.50
CA CYS A 149 -12.07 -1.91 14.78
C CYS A 149 -12.66 -3.18 14.12
N GLY A 150 -12.76 -4.28 14.87
CA GLY A 150 -13.03 -5.60 14.31
C GLY A 150 -14.29 -5.71 13.45
N ASP A 151 -15.40 -5.11 13.88
CA ASP A 151 -16.67 -5.12 13.13
C ASP A 151 -16.60 -4.31 11.83
N ARG A 152 -15.81 -3.23 11.81
CA ARG A 152 -15.64 -2.37 10.63
C ARG A 152 -14.71 -3.01 9.59
N ILE A 153 -13.67 -3.71 10.06
CA ILE A 153 -12.78 -4.50 9.18
C ILE A 153 -13.51 -5.75 8.67
N GLY A 154 -14.35 -6.35 9.51
CA GLY A 154 -15.12 -7.56 9.23
C GLY A 154 -14.45 -8.85 9.72
N TRP A 155 -13.63 -8.80 10.77
CA TRP A 155 -12.93 -9.98 11.31
C TRP A 155 -13.92 -11.08 11.69
N ARG A 156 -13.76 -12.28 11.11
CA ARG A 156 -14.57 -13.44 11.49
C ARG A 156 -14.14 -13.95 12.87
N ASN A 157 -15.09 -14.52 13.61
CA ASN A 157 -14.88 -14.97 15.00
C ASN A 157 -14.05 -16.26 15.12
N SER A 158 -13.98 -17.08 14.07
CA SER A 158 -13.33 -18.41 14.11
C SER A 158 -12.45 -18.64 12.89
N SER A 159 -11.55 -17.70 12.62
CA SER A 159 -10.54 -17.82 11.57
C SER A 159 -9.20 -17.27 12.03
N THR A 160 -8.12 -17.77 11.44
CA THR A 160 -6.83 -17.09 11.46
C THR A 160 -6.99 -15.69 10.85
N ARG A 161 -6.49 -14.66 11.54
CA ARG A 161 -6.54 -13.27 11.06
C ARG A 161 -5.13 -12.83 10.68
N LEU A 162 -4.98 -12.26 9.50
CA LEU A 162 -3.69 -11.86 8.97
C LEU A 162 -3.73 -10.42 8.52
N ILE A 163 -2.74 -9.64 8.94
CA ILE A 163 -2.48 -8.31 8.40
C ILE A 163 -1.22 -8.40 7.55
N VAL A 164 -1.31 -8.10 6.26
CA VAL A 164 -0.13 -7.94 5.41
C VAL A 164 0.21 -6.46 5.36
N LEU A 165 1.32 -6.07 5.98
CA LEU A 165 1.84 -4.72 5.92
C LEU A 165 2.80 -4.60 4.74
N THR A 166 2.53 -3.66 3.84
CA THR A 166 3.39 -3.32 2.70
C THR A 166 3.87 -1.89 2.82
N THR A 167 5.19 -1.69 2.91
CA THR A 167 5.81 -0.36 3.02
C THR A 167 7.28 -0.44 2.58
N ASP A 168 7.81 0.67 2.07
CA ASP A 168 9.22 0.81 1.70
C ASP A 168 10.06 1.62 2.69
N ASP A 169 9.45 2.09 3.79
CA ASP A 169 10.10 2.87 4.84
C ASP A 169 9.75 2.37 6.26
N GLY A 170 10.34 3.02 7.27
CA GLY A 170 10.09 2.78 8.68
C GLY A 170 8.72 3.27 9.14
N PHE A 171 8.53 3.31 10.47
CA PHE A 171 7.30 3.74 11.09
C PHE A 171 7.57 4.68 12.26
N HIS A 172 6.64 5.61 12.49
CA HIS A 172 6.58 6.37 13.73
C HIS A 172 6.03 5.53 14.89
N MET A 173 6.47 5.87 16.10
CA MET A 173 6.00 5.23 17.33
C MET A 173 5.80 6.25 18.45
N ALA A 174 5.18 5.80 19.55
CA ALA A 174 4.94 6.63 20.73
C ALA A 174 6.17 7.44 21.14
N GLY A 175 5.97 8.75 21.32
CA GLY A 175 6.99 9.76 21.56
C GLY A 175 7.24 10.66 20.36
N ASP A 176 7.03 10.19 19.13
CA ASP A 176 7.31 10.96 17.91
C ASP A 176 6.30 12.10 17.70
N GLY A 177 5.03 11.90 18.08
CA GLY A 177 3.98 12.93 18.00
C GLY A 177 4.25 14.17 18.83
N LYS A 178 5.17 14.08 19.81
CA LYS A 178 5.64 15.22 20.61
C LYS A 178 6.23 16.34 19.75
N LEU A 179 6.84 16.01 18.61
CA LEU A 179 7.39 17.00 17.67
C LEU A 179 6.28 17.83 16.99
N ALA A 180 5.08 17.26 16.88
CA ALA A 180 3.88 17.92 16.36
C ALA A 180 2.98 18.50 17.47
N GLY A 181 3.42 18.46 18.73
CA GLY A 181 2.64 18.93 19.88
C GLY A 181 1.51 17.98 20.30
N ILE A 182 1.50 16.75 19.80
CA ILE A 182 0.56 15.71 20.19
C ILE A 182 1.12 15.00 21.43
N LEU A 183 0.45 15.16 22.56
CA LEU A 183 0.92 14.68 23.86
C LEU A 183 0.05 13.58 24.46
N GLU A 184 -1.16 13.40 23.94
CA GLU A 184 -2.09 12.38 24.43
C GLU A 184 -1.65 11.01 23.90
N PRO A 185 -1.37 10.01 24.76
CA PRO A 185 -0.99 8.68 24.29
C PRO A 185 -2.14 7.98 23.56
N ASN A 186 -1.80 7.05 22.65
CA ASN A 186 -2.78 6.16 22.04
C ASN A 186 -3.50 5.31 23.10
N ASP A 187 -4.83 5.27 23.07
CA ASP A 187 -5.66 4.59 24.07
C ASP A 187 -6.13 3.17 23.65
N GLU A 188 -5.65 2.67 22.50
CA GLU A 188 -5.97 1.35 21.94
C GLU A 188 -7.46 1.13 21.61
N ARG A 189 -8.19 2.20 21.27
CA ARG A 189 -9.62 2.13 20.89
C ARG A 189 -9.87 2.40 19.42
N CYS A 190 -11.04 1.94 18.95
CA CYS A 190 -11.49 2.18 17.59
C CYS A 190 -12.06 3.59 17.41
N TYR A 191 -11.44 4.38 16.54
CA TYR A 191 -11.87 5.73 16.13
C TYR A 191 -11.97 5.85 14.61
N MET A 192 -12.41 4.79 13.96
CA MET A 192 -12.74 4.83 12.55
C MET A 192 -14.14 5.42 12.39
N ASP A 193 -14.28 6.47 11.59
CA ASP A 193 -15.57 7.02 11.19
C ASP A 193 -15.54 7.36 9.70
N ASN A 194 -16.61 7.04 8.97
CA ASN A 194 -16.65 7.16 7.51
C ASN A 194 -15.37 6.63 6.83
N GLN A 195 -14.92 5.43 7.24
CA GLN A 195 -13.71 4.76 6.75
C GLN A 195 -12.37 5.45 7.11
N LEU A 196 -12.38 6.57 7.83
CA LEU A 196 -11.17 7.31 8.20
C LEU A 196 -10.89 7.21 9.69
N TYR A 197 -9.61 7.12 10.05
CA TYR A 197 -9.18 7.28 11.44
C TYR A 197 -9.22 8.77 11.82
N THR A 198 -10.03 9.13 12.80
CA THR A 198 -10.30 10.53 13.14
C THR A 198 -9.39 11.11 14.22
N LYS A 199 -8.55 10.29 14.87
CA LYS A 199 -7.72 10.70 16.02
C LYS A 199 -6.23 10.85 15.73
N SER A 200 -5.82 10.80 14.46
CA SER A 200 -4.40 10.93 14.06
C SER A 200 -3.74 12.26 14.45
N ASN A 201 -4.52 13.32 14.68
CA ASN A 201 -4.01 14.63 15.12
C ASN A 201 -4.24 14.88 16.62
N ASP A 202 -4.94 13.98 17.30
CA ASP A 202 -5.34 14.14 18.70
C ASP A 202 -4.52 13.23 19.62
N MET A 203 -4.13 12.05 19.14
CA MET A 203 -3.37 11.04 19.89
C MET A 203 -2.06 10.74 19.20
N ASP A 204 -1.03 10.52 20.01
CA ASP A 204 0.30 10.09 19.58
C ASP A 204 0.22 8.68 18.98
N TYR A 205 1.24 8.32 18.21
CA TYR A 205 1.35 6.99 17.65
C TYR A 205 1.37 5.93 18.76
N PRO A 206 0.82 4.74 18.54
CA PRO A 206 0.90 3.67 19.51
C PRO A 206 2.35 3.19 19.63
N SER A 207 2.72 2.74 20.83
CA SER A 207 4.00 2.06 21.01
C SER A 207 3.97 0.66 20.38
N VAL A 208 5.15 0.12 20.06
CA VAL A 208 5.29 -1.26 19.58
C VAL A 208 4.66 -2.27 20.54
N GLY A 209 4.74 -2.03 21.86
CA GLY A 209 4.14 -2.89 22.88
C GLY A 209 2.61 -2.87 22.90
N GLN A 210 2.01 -1.70 22.67
CA GLN A 210 0.54 -1.58 22.55
C GLN A 210 0.03 -2.32 21.31
N VAL A 211 0.71 -2.15 20.18
CA VAL A 211 0.39 -2.88 18.94
C VAL A 211 0.54 -4.39 19.14
N ALA A 212 1.63 -4.86 19.77
CA ALA A 212 1.84 -6.27 20.09
C ALA A 212 0.67 -6.85 20.91
N SER A 213 0.31 -6.15 21.98
CA SER A 213 -0.77 -6.52 22.90
C SER A 213 -2.12 -6.63 22.17
N GLN A 214 -2.44 -5.68 21.30
CA GLN A 214 -3.73 -5.70 20.58
C GLN A 214 -3.76 -6.74 19.46
N LEU A 215 -2.65 -7.00 18.78
CA LEU A 215 -2.56 -8.09 17.80
C LEU A 215 -2.76 -9.45 18.48
N GLU A 216 -2.12 -9.68 19.62
CA GLU A 216 -2.28 -10.91 20.41
C GLU A 216 -3.72 -11.09 20.92
N LYS A 217 -4.28 -10.06 21.60
CA LYS A 217 -5.66 -10.07 22.11
C LYS A 217 -6.69 -10.36 21.02
N ASN A 218 -6.46 -9.85 19.81
CA ASN A 218 -7.37 -10.03 18.68
C ASN A 218 -7.02 -11.23 17.79
N ASN A 219 -6.02 -12.06 18.14
CA ASN A 219 -5.58 -13.23 17.38
C ASN A 219 -5.21 -12.88 15.92
N ILE A 220 -4.48 -11.77 15.72
CA ILE A 220 -4.05 -11.27 14.42
C ILE A 220 -2.55 -11.47 14.28
N GLN A 221 -2.12 -12.06 13.17
CA GLN A 221 -0.72 -12.29 12.86
C GLN A 221 -0.27 -11.33 11.74
N PRO A 222 0.71 -10.44 12.00
CA PRO A 222 1.24 -9.56 10.98
C PRO A 222 2.21 -10.28 10.05
N ILE A 223 2.21 -9.91 8.77
CA ILE A 223 3.18 -10.31 7.73
C ILE A 223 3.78 -9.01 7.18
N PHE A 224 5.10 -8.86 7.32
CA PHE A 224 5.82 -7.68 6.84
C PHE A 224 6.37 -7.92 5.43
N ALA A 225 5.74 -7.32 4.43
CA ALA A 225 6.18 -7.29 3.04
C ALA A 225 6.87 -5.95 2.76
N VAL A 226 8.11 -5.84 3.21
CA VAL A 226 8.90 -4.59 3.15
C VAL A 226 10.05 -4.66 2.16
N THR A 227 10.55 -3.50 1.74
CA THR A 227 11.73 -3.40 0.88
C THR A 227 13.00 -3.87 1.58
N LYS A 228 13.99 -4.28 0.79
CA LYS A 228 15.26 -4.85 1.29
C LYS A 228 16.01 -3.94 2.26
N ASN A 229 15.95 -2.62 2.05
CA ASN A 229 16.56 -1.63 2.94
C ASN A 229 15.88 -1.57 4.32
N MET A 230 14.61 -1.97 4.42
CA MET A 230 13.82 -1.98 5.65
C MET A 230 13.78 -3.33 6.36
N GLU A 231 14.31 -4.39 5.74
CA GLU A 231 14.30 -5.75 6.28
C GLU A 231 14.81 -5.81 7.73
N ASN A 232 15.92 -5.13 8.04
CA ASN A 232 16.50 -5.13 9.39
C ASN A 232 15.59 -4.45 10.42
N VAL A 233 14.92 -3.35 10.06
CA VAL A 233 14.02 -2.59 10.95
C VAL A 233 12.87 -3.50 11.38
N TYR A 234 12.15 -4.05 10.41
CA TYR A 234 10.99 -4.90 10.68
C TYR A 234 11.37 -6.27 11.23
N ARG A 235 12.58 -6.78 10.96
CA ARG A 235 13.11 -7.99 11.61
C ARG A 235 13.34 -7.78 13.11
N VAL A 236 13.82 -6.62 13.53
CA VAL A 236 13.97 -6.30 14.96
C VAL A 236 12.60 -6.10 15.61
N SER A 237 11.69 -5.38 14.95
CA SER A 237 10.31 -5.19 15.44
C SER A 237 9.58 -6.52 15.63
N ARG A 238 9.83 -7.51 14.77
CA ARG A 238 9.29 -8.88 14.89
C ARG A 238 9.63 -9.54 16.24
N LEU A 239 10.82 -9.30 16.79
CA LEU A 239 11.23 -9.87 18.07
C LEU A 239 10.33 -9.41 19.23
N PHE A 240 9.74 -8.22 19.11
CA PHE A 240 8.84 -7.65 20.11
C PHE A 240 7.37 -8.02 19.89
N LEU A 241 7.02 -8.55 18.72
CA LEU A 241 5.65 -8.94 18.38
C LEU A 241 5.37 -10.43 18.64
N SER A 242 6.35 -11.24 19.06
CA SER A 242 6.15 -12.65 19.47
C SER A 242 5.49 -13.58 18.43
N PHE A 243 5.70 -13.37 17.13
CA PHE A 243 5.11 -14.21 16.06
C PHE A 243 6.13 -14.91 15.14
N ASN A 244 5.83 -16.17 14.77
CA ASN A 244 6.77 -17.12 14.15
C ASN A 244 6.78 -17.17 12.61
N LEU A 245 5.84 -16.55 11.87
CA LEU A 245 5.85 -16.62 10.40
C LEU A 245 6.51 -15.40 9.73
N SER A 246 7.27 -15.62 8.65
CA SER A 246 7.77 -14.56 7.77
C SER A 246 7.84 -15.06 6.33
N PHE A 247 7.41 -14.22 5.38
CA PHE A 247 7.71 -14.32 3.96
C PHE A 247 8.45 -13.04 3.57
N PHE A 248 9.70 -13.17 3.12
CA PHE A 248 10.50 -12.04 2.62
C PHE A 248 10.39 -12.00 1.10
N PHE A 249 9.92 -10.89 0.54
CA PHE A 249 9.85 -10.71 -0.91
C PHE A 249 11.07 -9.93 -1.41
N SER A 250 11.85 -10.54 -2.29
CA SER A 250 12.99 -9.90 -2.96
C SER A 250 12.51 -9.21 -4.23
N SER A 251 11.90 -8.03 -4.14
CA SER A 251 11.88 -7.07 -5.25
C SER A 251 11.57 -5.65 -4.79
N SER A 252 12.34 -4.71 -5.32
CA SER A 252 12.21 -3.28 -5.11
C SER A 252 10.91 -2.77 -5.76
N VAL A 253 10.21 -1.91 -5.02
CA VAL A 253 8.99 -1.13 -5.38
C VAL A 253 7.69 -1.70 -4.81
N PHE A 254 7.35 -1.24 -3.60
CA PHE A 254 6.02 -1.36 -2.99
C PHE A 254 5.70 -0.09 -2.16
N LEU A 255 4.67 0.65 -2.58
CA LEU A 255 3.92 1.71 -1.86
C LEU A 255 2.43 1.37 -2.11
N LEU A 256 1.43 1.53 -1.24
CA LEU A 256 1.23 2.21 0.05
C LEU A 256 0.17 1.46 0.87
N LEU A 257 0.23 1.63 2.19
CA LEU A 257 -0.95 2.02 2.98
C LEU A 257 -0.66 3.38 3.61
#